data_AF-A0AA39VVH8-F1
#
_entry.id   AF-A0AA39VVH8-F1
#
_cell.length_a   1.000
_cell.length_b   1.000
_cell.length_c   1.000
_cell.angle_alpha   90.00
_cell.angle_beta   90.00
_cell.angle_gamma   90.00
#
_symmetry.space_group_name_H-M   'P 1'
#
loop_
_entity.id
_entity.type
_entity.pdbx_description
1 polymer ?
#
loop_
_entity_poly.entity_id
_entity_poly.type
_entity_poly.pdbx_seq_one_letter_code
_entity_poly.pdbx_strand_id
1 'polypeptide(L)'
;MEMETVKSFFIGNDDATNDIVVPLQNVSAKHMSAIIGFYRTHLEFRRRTLLPSTEEVKAFDTAFLKNKSNNQLKELIIAANFLNTKELLDFLIETSANRIKDKSVEYVREIFGIKNDYSPEEKARIRTEYKWAFDED
;
A
#
# COMPACT_ATOMS: atom_id res chain seq x y z
N MET A 1 10.68 6.95 14.77
CA MET A 1 9.33 7.17 14.20
C MET A 1 9.38 6.74 12.75
N GLU A 2 8.46 5.89 12.27
CA GLU A 2 8.57 5.29 10.92
C GLU A 2 7.92 6.15 9.81
N MET A 3 7.32 7.27 10.19
CA MET A 3 6.64 8.21 9.29
C MET A 3 7.54 9.44 9.08
N GLU A 4 8.22 9.53 7.94
CA GLU A 4 9.16 10.61 7.66
C GLU A 4 8.47 11.98 7.57
N THR A 5 7.24 12.03 7.04
CA THR A 5 6.45 13.28 6.97
C THR A 5 6.13 13.85 8.36
N VAL A 6 5.93 12.98 9.35
CA VAL A 6 5.71 13.43 10.73
C VAL A 6 7.05 13.82 11.37
N LYS A 7 8.13 13.08 11.12
CA LYS A 7 9.47 13.44 11.61
C LYS A 7 9.91 14.82 11.13
N SER A 8 9.73 15.13 9.85
CA SER A 8 10.16 16.41 9.28
C SER A 8 9.48 17.62 9.93
N PHE A 9 8.28 17.44 10.49
CA PHE A 9 7.60 18.48 11.27
C PHE A 9 8.35 18.85 12.57
N PHE A 10 9.03 17.88 13.19
CA PHE A 10 9.78 18.09 14.43
C PHE A 10 11.25 18.49 14.18
N ILE A 11 11.80 18.18 13.02
CA ILE A 11 13.17 18.56 12.67
C ILE A 11 13.27 20.09 12.58
N GLY A 12 14.05 20.69 13.49
CA GLY A 12 14.26 22.14 13.55
C GLY A 12 13.17 22.91 14.30
N ASN A 13 12.28 22.21 15.01
CA ASN A 13 11.26 22.81 15.87
C ASN A 13 11.57 22.51 17.35
N ASP A 14 12.50 23.27 17.92
CA ASP A 14 12.98 23.07 19.30
C ASP A 14 11.91 23.37 20.37
N ASP A 15 10.84 24.08 19.99
CA ASP A 15 9.69 24.39 20.84
C ASP A 15 8.59 23.32 20.78
N ALA A 16 8.79 22.25 20.00
CA ALA A 16 7.81 21.18 19.87
C ALA A 16 7.64 20.42 21.20
N THR A 17 6.44 20.52 21.79
CA THR A 17 6.05 19.78 23.00
C THR A 17 5.34 18.48 22.64
N ASN A 18 5.16 17.61 23.63
CA ASN A 18 4.40 16.36 23.44
C ASN A 18 2.92 16.58 23.11
N ASP A 19 2.38 17.78 23.37
CA ASP A 19 0.97 18.13 23.13
C ASP A 19 0.74 18.78 21.76
N ILE A 20 1.80 18.91 20.94
CA ILE A 20 1.68 19.53 19.62
C ILE A 20 0.82 18.67 18.69
N VAL A 21 -0.14 19.31 18.04
CA VAL A 21 -1.04 18.66 17.08
C VAL A 21 -0.46 18.83 15.67
N VAL A 22 -0.10 17.72 15.04
CA VAL A 22 0.37 17.70 13.64
C VAL A 22 -0.82 17.51 12.69
N PRO A 23 -1.17 18.50 11.86
CA PRO A 23 -2.29 18.38 10.93
C PRO A 23 -1.93 17.48 9.74
N LEU A 24 -2.66 16.37 9.57
CA LEU A 24 -2.47 15.41 8.47
C LEU A 24 -3.74 15.32 7.59
N GLN A 25 -3.98 16.36 6.80
CA GLN A 25 -5.23 16.53 6.05
C GLN A 25 -5.47 15.47 4.96
N ASN A 26 -4.40 14.87 4.43
CA ASN A 26 -4.47 13.91 3.32
C ASN A 26 -4.64 12.45 3.78
N VAL A 27 -4.85 12.21 5.08
CA VAL A 27 -5.03 10.86 5.63
C VAL A 27 -6.26 10.83 6.52
N SER A 28 -7.26 10.02 6.15
CA SER A 28 -8.44 9.83 7.02
C SER A 28 -8.05 9.14 8.34
N ALA A 29 -8.80 9.39 9.41
CA ALA A 29 -8.60 8.75 10.71
C ALA A 29 -8.58 7.21 10.64
N LYS A 30 -9.44 6.61 9.80
CA LYS A 30 -9.50 5.15 9.60
C LYS A 30 -8.19 4.59 9.05
N HIS A 31 -7.64 5.21 8.01
CA HIS A 31 -6.36 4.80 7.41
C HIS A 31 -5.20 5.08 8.36
N MET A 32 -5.19 6.24 9.03
CA MET A 32 -4.17 6.56 10.03
C MET A 32 -4.13 5.53 11.15
N SER A 33 -5.29 5.15 11.70
CA SER A 33 -5.39 4.11 12.74
C SER A 33 -4.84 2.77 12.26
N ALA A 34 -5.09 2.38 11.00
CA ALA A 34 -4.57 1.15 10.45
C ALA A 34 -3.03 1.18 10.29
N ILE A 35 -2.47 2.30 9.83
CA ILE A 35 -1.02 2.50 9.67
C ILE A 35 -0.33 2.47 11.04
N ILE A 36 -0.89 3.18 12.04
CA ILE A 36 -0.38 3.14 13.41
C ILE A 36 -0.40 1.70 13.95
N GLY A 37 -1.49 0.96 13.74
CA GLY A 37 -1.61 -0.43 14.17
C GLY A 37 -0.56 -1.34 13.52
N PHE A 38 -0.33 -1.19 12.22
CA PHE A 38 0.71 -1.93 11.48
C PHE A 38 2.10 -1.72 12.11
N TYR A 39 2.47 -0.46 12.33
CA TYR A 39 3.77 -0.12 12.89
C TYR A 39 3.93 -0.50 14.35
N ARG A 40 2.84 -0.43 15.15
CA ARG A 40 2.87 -0.88 16.54
C ARG A 40 3.25 -2.36 16.64
N THR A 41 2.63 -3.22 15.84
CA THR A 41 2.96 -4.65 15.83
C THR A 41 4.39 -4.90 15.35
N HIS A 42 4.83 -4.23 14.27
CA HIS A 42 6.21 -4.34 13.78
C HIS A 42 7.26 -3.84 14.78
N LEU A 43 6.91 -2.84 15.60
CA LEU A 43 7.77 -2.39 16.70
C LEU A 43 7.79 -3.39 17.86
N GLU A 44 6.66 -4.01 18.17
CA GLU A 44 6.60 -5.09 19.18
C GLU A 44 7.46 -6.28 18.76
N PHE A 45 7.39 -6.69 17.49
CA PHE A 45 8.29 -7.69 16.90
C PHE A 45 9.77 -7.34 17.07
N ARG A 46 10.16 -6.09 16.79
CA ARG A 46 11.54 -5.61 16.95
C ARG A 46 12.01 -5.51 18.41
N ARG A 47 11.09 -5.40 19.37
CA ARG A 47 11.41 -5.29 20.81
C ARG A 47 11.57 -6.64 21.50
N ARG A 48 11.18 -7.74 20.86
CA ARG A 48 11.30 -9.09 21.45
C ARG A 48 12.77 -9.48 21.60
N THR A 49 13.07 -10.19 22.68
CA THR A 49 14.42 -10.73 22.96
C THR A 49 14.85 -11.75 21.90
N LEU A 50 13.89 -12.49 21.36
CA LEU A 50 14.06 -13.38 20.21
C LEU A 50 13.41 -12.73 19.00
N LEU A 51 14.15 -12.61 17.90
CA LEU A 51 13.61 -12.09 16.64
C LEU A 51 12.45 -12.99 16.18
N PRO A 52 11.35 -12.42 15.69
CA PRO A 52 10.26 -13.21 15.11
C PRO A 52 10.79 -13.98 13.90
N SER A 53 10.19 -15.12 13.61
CA SER A 53 10.49 -15.81 12.35
C SER A 53 9.93 -15.00 11.17
N THR A 54 10.56 -15.15 10.01
CA THR A 54 10.07 -14.55 8.76
C THR A 54 8.62 -14.96 8.46
N GLU A 55 8.23 -16.16 8.86
CA GLU A 55 6.87 -16.70 8.68
C GLU A 55 5.85 -16.00 9.59
N GLU A 56 6.23 -15.69 10.83
CA GLU A 56 5.35 -14.96 11.76
C GLU A 56 5.04 -13.56 11.25
N VAL A 57 6.06 -12.83 10.76
CA VAL A 57 5.89 -11.50 10.18
C VAL A 57 5.00 -11.55 8.95
N LYS A 58 5.28 -12.48 8.01
CA LYS A 58 4.45 -12.68 6.81
C LYS A 58 3.01 -13.06 7.13
N ALA A 59 2.78 -13.85 8.19
CA ALA A 59 1.44 -14.22 8.62
C ALA A 59 0.65 -13.02 9.14
N PHE A 60 1.29 -12.14 9.93
CA PHE A 60 0.68 -10.88 10.37
C PHE A 60 0.36 -9.98 9.17
N ASP A 61 1.31 -9.79 8.26
CA ASP A 61 1.16 -8.96 7.06
C ASP A 61 -0.01 -9.44 6.19
N THR A 62 -0.06 -10.74 5.93
CA THR A 62 -1.15 -11.37 5.18
C THR A 62 -2.49 -11.13 5.88
N ALA A 63 -2.55 -11.31 7.21
CA ALA A 63 -3.76 -11.07 7.99
C ALA A 63 -4.18 -9.59 7.98
N PHE A 64 -3.23 -8.66 8.00
CA PHE A 64 -3.49 -7.22 7.98
C PHE A 64 -4.26 -6.80 6.72
N LEU A 65 -3.94 -7.38 5.56
CA LEU A 65 -4.59 -7.04 4.28
C LEU A 65 -5.74 -7.98 3.86
N LYS A 66 -5.87 -9.16 4.50
CA LYS A 66 -6.86 -10.19 4.12
C LYS A 66 -8.29 -9.67 3.99
N ASN A 67 -8.72 -8.82 4.93
CA ASN A 67 -10.09 -8.29 4.96
C ASN A 67 -10.22 -6.88 4.36
N LYS A 68 -9.20 -6.38 3.65
CA LYS A 68 -9.24 -5.06 3.03
C LYS A 68 -9.65 -5.16 1.56
N SER A 69 -10.71 -4.43 1.20
CA SER A 69 -11.13 -4.26 -0.19
C SER A 69 -10.06 -3.57 -1.03
N ASN A 70 -10.15 -3.66 -2.36
CA ASN A 70 -9.22 -2.98 -3.26
C ASN A 70 -9.24 -1.46 -3.10
N ASN A 71 -10.39 -0.86 -2.81
CA ASN A 71 -10.51 0.56 -2.52
C ASN A 71 -9.74 0.94 -1.25
N GLN A 72 -9.89 0.17 -0.17
CA GLN A 72 -9.13 0.40 1.06
C GLN A 72 -7.62 0.20 0.86
N LEU A 73 -7.22 -0.74 0.02
CA LEU A 73 -5.81 -0.96 -0.31
C LEU A 73 -5.23 0.26 -1.05
N LYS A 74 -5.95 0.79 -2.04
CA LYS A 74 -5.56 2.02 -2.77
C LYS A 74 -5.44 3.24 -1.85
N GLU A 75 -6.43 3.45 -0.98
CA GLU A 75 -6.42 4.56 -0.03
C GLU A 75 -5.26 4.43 0.98
N LEU A 76 -4.92 3.20 1.40
CA LEU A 76 -3.74 2.95 2.21
C LEU A 76 -2.44 3.22 1.47
N ILE A 77 -2.33 2.88 0.19
CA ILE A 77 -1.14 3.20 -0.63
C ILE A 77 -0.94 4.72 -0.71
N ILE A 78 -2.01 5.48 -0.97
CA ILE A 78 -1.95 6.94 -1.03
C ILE A 78 -1.52 7.52 0.33
N ALA A 79 -2.09 7.02 1.43
CA ALA A 79 -1.75 7.44 2.77
C ALA A 79 -0.30 7.10 3.16
N ALA A 80 0.17 5.88 2.85
CA ALA A 80 1.53 5.44 3.10
C ALA A 80 2.56 6.26 2.30
N ASN A 81 2.23 6.58 1.04
CA ASN A 81 3.03 7.47 0.22
C ASN A 81 3.09 8.89 0.80
N PHE A 82 1.95 9.45 1.22
CA PHE A 82 1.90 10.79 1.84
C PHE A 82 2.70 10.85 3.15
N LEU A 83 2.62 9.82 3.99
CA LEU A 83 3.36 9.74 5.25
C LEU A 83 4.84 9.35 5.07
N ASN A 84 5.22 9.03 3.83
CA ASN A 84 6.54 8.55 3.44
C ASN A 84 7.00 7.37 4.32
N THR A 85 6.18 6.32 4.33
CA THR A 85 6.41 5.09 5.09
C THR A 85 6.85 3.97 4.15
N LYS A 86 8.15 3.92 3.82
CA LYS A 86 8.68 3.04 2.75
C LYS A 86 8.35 1.56 2.94
N GLU A 87 8.57 1.01 4.13
CA GLU A 87 8.31 -0.40 4.44
C GLU A 87 6.86 -0.79 4.18
N LEU A 88 5.91 0.00 4.69
CA LEU A 88 4.49 -0.21 4.46
C LEU A 88 4.14 -0.01 2.97
N LEU A 89 4.70 1.01 2.31
CA LEU A 89 4.42 1.29 0.92
C LEU A 89 4.84 0.12 0.01
N ASP A 90 6.06 -0.38 0.20
CA ASP A 90 6.58 -1.53 -0.55
C ASP A 90 5.68 -2.77 -0.35
N PHE A 91 5.32 -3.06 0.89
CA PHE A 91 4.42 -4.16 1.22
C PHE A 91 3.03 -4.04 0.56
N LEU A 92 2.45 -2.83 0.56
CA LEU A 92 1.15 -2.57 -0.07
C LEU A 92 1.22 -2.69 -1.60
N ILE A 93 2.32 -2.23 -2.21
CA ILE A 93 2.57 -2.34 -3.66
C ILE A 93 2.74 -3.81 -4.05
N GLU A 94 3.54 -4.58 -3.32
CA GLU A 94 3.73 -6.01 -3.55
C GLU A 94 2.40 -6.75 -3.46
N THR A 95 1.59 -6.46 -2.43
CA THR A 95 0.27 -7.08 -2.29
C THR A 95 -0.67 -6.68 -3.44
N SER A 96 -0.60 -5.43 -3.89
CA SER A 96 -1.39 -4.97 -5.03
C SER A 96 -1.00 -5.71 -6.31
N ALA A 97 0.30 -5.87 -6.57
CA ALA A 97 0.83 -6.65 -7.68
C ALA A 97 0.34 -8.10 -7.63
N ASN A 98 0.39 -8.74 -6.45
CA ASN A 98 -0.10 -10.10 -6.25
C ASN A 98 -1.62 -10.23 -6.48
N ARG A 99 -2.43 -9.20 -6.19
CA ARG A 99 -3.89 -9.22 -6.42
C ARG A 99 -4.27 -9.09 -7.90
N ILE A 100 -3.46 -8.38 -8.69
CA ILE A 100 -3.70 -8.18 -10.12
C ILE A 100 -2.98 -9.20 -10.99
N LYS A 101 -2.06 -9.98 -10.39
CA LYS A 101 -1.40 -11.10 -11.04
C LYS A 101 -2.45 -12.05 -11.62
N ASP A 102 -2.27 -12.43 -12.88
CA ASP A 102 -3.13 -13.37 -13.62
C ASP A 102 -4.60 -12.89 -13.75
N LYS A 103 -4.86 -11.58 -13.58
CA LYS A 103 -6.18 -10.98 -13.81
C LYS A 103 -6.27 -10.36 -15.19
N SER A 104 -7.49 -10.32 -15.74
CA SER A 104 -7.75 -9.68 -17.02
C SER A 104 -7.48 -8.17 -16.98
N VAL A 105 -7.11 -7.60 -18.13
CA VAL A 105 -6.89 -6.16 -18.28
C VAL A 105 -8.15 -5.37 -17.88
N GLU A 106 -9.34 -5.90 -18.18
CA GLU A 106 -10.62 -5.32 -17.80
C GLU A 106 -10.79 -5.25 -16.27
N TYR A 107 -10.44 -6.32 -15.54
CA TYR A 107 -10.49 -6.35 -14.08
C TYR A 107 -9.51 -5.35 -13.45
N VAL A 108 -8.28 -5.26 -13.98
CA VAL A 108 -7.27 -4.30 -13.52
C VAL A 108 -7.70 -2.86 -13.81
N ARG A 109 -8.39 -2.61 -14.93
CA ARG A 109 -8.98 -1.29 -15.21
C ARG A 109 -10.08 -0.94 -14.20
N GLU A 110 -10.96 -1.87 -13.86
CA GLU A 110 -12.06 -1.67 -12.91
C GLU A 110 -11.57 -1.37 -11.49
N ILE A 111 -10.86 -2.33 -10.86
CA ILE A 111 -9.51 -2.05 -10.38
C ILE A 111 -9.21 -0.61 -10.03
N PHE A 112 -8.38 -0.03 -10.89
CA PHE A 112 -7.79 1.27 -10.73
C PHE A 112 -8.73 2.44 -11.11
N GLY A 113 -9.95 2.16 -11.57
CA GLY A 113 -10.87 3.19 -12.07
C GLY A 113 -10.41 3.78 -13.40
N ILE A 114 -9.69 2.98 -14.20
CA ILE A 114 -9.12 3.41 -15.48
C ILE A 114 -10.16 3.20 -16.57
N LYS A 115 -10.57 4.29 -17.22
CA LYS A 115 -11.41 4.21 -18.41
C LYS A 115 -10.62 3.61 -19.57
N ASN A 116 -11.23 2.70 -20.31
CA ASN A 116 -10.65 2.17 -21.54
C ASN A 116 -10.67 3.24 -22.63
N ASP A 117 -9.50 3.68 -23.06
CA ASP A 117 -9.24 4.74 -24.03
C ASP A 117 -8.80 4.21 -25.40
N TYR A 118 -8.61 2.90 -25.55
CA TYR A 118 -8.26 2.28 -26.83
C TYR A 118 -9.48 2.11 -27.75
N SER A 119 -9.30 2.48 -29.01
CA SER A 119 -10.23 2.12 -30.09
C SER A 119 -10.27 0.60 -30.32
N PRO A 120 -11.33 0.06 -30.96
CA PRO A 120 -11.41 -1.35 -31.33
C PRO A 120 -10.20 -1.83 -32.15
N GLU A 121 -9.75 -1.00 -33.11
CA GLU A 121 -8.61 -1.29 -33.97
C GLU A 121 -7.30 -1.36 -33.19
N GLU A 122 -7.08 -0.44 -32.25
CA GLU A 122 -5.89 -0.45 -31.37
C GLU A 122 -5.89 -1.66 -30.45
N LYS A 123 -7.05 -2.03 -29.89
CA LYS A 123 -7.16 -3.26 -29.09
C LYS A 123 -6.83 -4.51 -29.90
N ALA A 124 -7.32 -4.60 -31.13
CA ALA A 124 -7.03 -5.72 -32.01
C ALA A 124 -5.53 -5.78 -32.37
N ARG A 125 -4.90 -4.63 -32.64
CA ARG A 125 -3.47 -4.52 -32.88
C ARG A 125 -2.65 -4.95 -31.67
N ILE A 126 -2.96 -4.43 -30.48
CA ILE A 126 -2.29 -4.81 -29.21
C ILE A 126 -2.48 -6.30 -28.92
N ARG A 127 -3.68 -6.85 -29.10
CA ARG A 127 -3.91 -8.31 -28.93
C ARG A 127 -3.11 -9.14 -29.93
N THR A 128 -2.89 -8.65 -31.14
CA THR A 128 -2.09 -9.33 -32.16
C THR A 128 -0.60 -9.25 -31.86
N GLU A 129 -0.12 -8.09 -31.39
CA GLU A 129 1.27 -7.82 -31.07
C GLU A 129 1.71 -8.58 -29.81
N TYR A 130 0.87 -8.58 -28.78
CA TYR A 130 1.11 -9.27 -27.51
C TYR A 130 0.36 -10.59 -27.41
N LYS A 131 0.20 -11.32 -28.52
CA LYS A 131 -0.47 -12.64 -28.55
C LYS A 131 0.01 -13.58 -27.46
N TRP A 132 1.31 -13.61 -27.20
CA TRP A 132 1.94 -14.42 -26.15
C TRP A 132 1.39 -14.17 -24.73
N ALA A 133 0.76 -13.03 -24.48
CA ALA A 133 0.16 -12.68 -23.18
C ALA A 133 -1.35 -13.00 -23.11
N PHE A 134 -1.96 -13.42 -24.22
CA PHE A 134 -3.38 -13.78 -24.32
C PHE A 134 -3.58 -15.25 -24.72
N ASP A 135 -2.57 -15.84 -25.37
CA ASP A 135 -2.51 -17.23 -25.79
C ASP A 135 -1.67 -17.99 -24.74
N GLU A 136 -2.29 -18.41 -23.63
CA GLU A 136 -1.78 -19.48 -22.76
C GLU A 136 -2.91 -20.51 -22.56
N ASP A 137 -2.55 -21.79 -22.67
CA ASP A 137 -3.39 -23.00 -22.82
C ASP A 137 -4.61 -23.17 -21.87
#